data_AF-A0A7V2TRM4-F1
#
_entry.id   AF-A0A7V2TRM4-F1
#
_cell.length_a   1.000
_cell.length_b   1.000
_cell.length_c   1.000
_cell.angle_alpha   90.00
_cell.angle_beta   90.00
_cell.angle_gamma   90.00
#
_symmetry.space_group_name_H-M   'P 1'
#
loop_
_entity.id
_entity.type
_entity.pdbx_description
1 polymer ?
#
loop_
_entity_poly.entity_id
_entity_poly.type
_entity_poly.pdbx_seq_one_letter_code
_entity_poly.pdbx_strand_id
1 'polypeptide(L)'
;MYQHEAQLANIVSSYCTCLGGILPLLFCGLYRLQPRRWLFAYACILITGIPTVWLHSVEGNRVASFADVGTNILLAWALIVAVSGDFLSRTSRWRLLSVITPINLAGIGWLIWEIFAPEKRPLITFGSFGQFFAGEVFLIANAWVVVILFLIGRRQIPTPARPALWVLPALLSVGLQPTAPADPLDDRTRPALRPLSTLFGGGLRPPAAR
;
A
#
# COMPACT_ATOMS: atom_id res chain seq x y z
N MET A 1 14.81 12.09 13.11
CA MET A 1 13.94 13.08 12.44
C MET A 1 13.98 12.83 10.91
N TYR A 2 13.83 11.57 10.48
CA TYR A 2 14.01 11.10 9.09
C TYR A 2 12.71 10.58 8.44
N GLN A 3 11.60 10.51 9.19
CA GLN A 3 10.32 10.03 8.67
C GLN A 3 9.60 11.04 7.76
N HIS A 4 10.02 12.32 7.76
CA HIS A 4 9.29 13.37 7.06
C HIS A 4 9.36 13.24 5.54
N GLU A 5 10.53 12.91 4.97
CA GLU A 5 10.69 12.78 3.51
C GLU A 5 10.00 11.52 2.97
N ALA A 6 10.12 10.39 3.66
CA ALA A 6 9.45 9.15 3.28
C ALA A 6 7.92 9.28 3.35
N GLN A 7 7.40 9.96 4.38
CA GLN A 7 5.97 10.24 4.48
C GLN A 7 5.50 11.19 3.39
N LEU A 8 6.26 12.24 3.09
CA LEU A 8 5.94 13.17 2.02
C LEU A 8 5.88 12.42 0.67
N ALA A 9 6.86 11.57 0.39
CA ALA A 9 6.86 10.75 -0.82
C ALA A 9 5.63 9.84 -0.91
N ASN A 10 5.25 9.18 0.19
CA ASN A 10 4.06 8.33 0.24
C ASN A 10 2.77 9.13 0.04
N ILE A 11 2.63 10.29 0.69
CA ILE A 11 1.48 11.19 0.51
C ILE A 11 1.38 11.66 -0.95
N VAL A 12 2.49 12.11 -1.55
CA VAL A 12 2.52 12.54 -2.95
C VAL A 12 2.13 11.40 -3.89
N SER A 13 2.69 10.20 -3.70
CA SER A 13 2.31 9.02 -4.50
C SER A 13 0.84 8.63 -4.31
N SER A 14 0.26 8.88 -3.14
CA SER A 14 -1.15 8.64 -2.86
C SER A 14 -2.04 9.62 -3.62
N TYR A 15 -1.66 10.90 -3.72
CA TYR A 15 -2.35 11.86 -4.58
C TYR A 15 -2.25 11.48 -6.06
N CYS A 16 -1.09 11.02 -6.52
CA CYS A 16 -0.94 10.47 -7.87
C CYS A 16 -1.87 9.26 -8.09
N THR A 17 -2.04 8.42 -7.08
CA THR A 17 -2.96 7.27 -7.13
C THR A 17 -4.41 7.73 -7.24
N CYS A 18 -4.86 8.68 -6.40
CA CYS A 18 -6.18 9.28 -6.51
C CYS A 18 -6.44 9.87 -7.91
N LEU A 19 -5.48 10.63 -8.43
CA LEU A 19 -5.57 11.22 -9.77
C LEU A 19 -5.63 10.12 -10.85
N GLY A 20 -4.85 9.05 -10.69
CA GLY A 20 -4.86 7.86 -11.54
C GLY A 20 -6.19 7.10 -11.54
N GLY A 21 -7.03 7.26 -10.50
CA GLY A 21 -8.42 6.77 -10.49
C GLY A 21 -9.41 7.78 -11.10
N ILE A 22 -9.28 9.07 -10.76
CA ILE A 22 -10.19 10.14 -11.23
C ILE A 22 -10.10 10.30 -12.74
N LEU A 23 -8.89 10.43 -13.30
CA LEU A 23 -8.71 10.70 -14.73
C LEU A 23 -9.38 9.64 -15.61
N PRO A 24 -9.11 8.33 -15.48
CA PRO A 24 -9.76 7.34 -16.34
C PRO A 24 -11.27 7.29 -16.15
N LEU A 25 -11.80 7.55 -14.94
CA LEU A 25 -13.24 7.66 -14.73
C LEU A 25 -13.84 8.87 -15.47
N LEU A 26 -13.20 10.04 -15.40
CA LEU A 26 -13.60 11.23 -16.15
C LEU A 26 -13.53 10.99 -17.66
N PHE A 27 -12.44 10.41 -18.16
CA PHE A 27 -12.30 10.05 -19.57
C PHE A 27 -13.40 9.06 -20.02
N CYS A 28 -13.76 8.08 -19.18
CA CYS A 28 -14.85 7.16 -19.48
C CYS A 28 -16.21 7.87 -19.53
N GLY A 29 -16.45 8.83 -18.63
CA GLY A 29 -17.67 9.62 -18.58
C GLY A 29 -17.83 10.63 -19.73
N LEU A 30 -16.71 11.18 -20.22
CA LEU A 30 -16.69 12.21 -21.26
C LEU A 30 -16.60 11.65 -22.70
N TYR A 31 -15.95 10.50 -22.89
CA TYR A 31 -15.66 9.98 -24.25
C TYR A 31 -16.36 8.66 -24.54
N ARG A 32 -15.88 7.57 -23.94
CA ARG A 32 -16.40 6.22 -24.20
C ARG A 32 -16.37 5.40 -22.93
N LEU A 33 -17.52 4.82 -22.61
CA LEU A 33 -17.65 3.91 -21.48
C LEU A 33 -16.81 2.65 -21.71
N GLN A 34 -15.87 2.41 -20.78
CA GLN A 34 -15.16 1.15 -20.66
C GLN A 34 -16.07 0.06 -20.08
N PRO A 35 -15.72 -1.23 -20.23
CA PRO A 35 -16.45 -2.31 -19.58
C PRO A 35 -16.56 -2.09 -18.07
N ARG A 36 -17.70 -2.44 -17.46
CA ARG A 36 -17.99 -2.21 -16.03
C ARG A 36 -16.89 -2.70 -15.08
N ARG A 37 -16.20 -3.80 -15.43
CA ARG A 37 -15.06 -4.35 -14.66
C ARG A 37 -13.87 -3.39 -14.56
N TRP A 38 -13.61 -2.62 -15.63
CA TRP A 38 -12.54 -1.62 -15.65
C TRP A 38 -12.95 -0.35 -14.92
N LEU A 39 -14.21 0.08 -15.08
CA LEU A 39 -14.76 1.19 -14.27
C LEU A 39 -14.65 0.89 -12.78
N PHE A 40 -14.94 -0.35 -12.37
CA PHE A 40 -14.78 -0.80 -11.00
C PHE A 40 -13.31 -0.75 -10.53
N ALA A 41 -12.37 -1.22 -11.36
CA ALA A 41 -10.94 -1.11 -11.04
C ALA A 41 -10.49 0.35 -10.87
N TYR A 42 -10.89 1.25 -11.77
CA TYR A 42 -10.57 2.68 -11.66
C TYR A 42 -11.16 3.32 -10.41
N ALA A 43 -12.40 2.97 -10.05
CA ALA A 43 -12.99 3.38 -8.78
C ALA A 43 -12.20 2.86 -7.57
N CYS A 44 -11.73 1.61 -7.61
CA CYS A 44 -10.90 1.05 -6.54
C CYS A 44 -9.54 1.77 -6.44
N ILE A 45 -8.94 2.22 -7.54
CA ILE A 45 -7.71 3.02 -7.52
C ILE A 45 -7.95 4.31 -6.72
N LEU A 46 -9.03 5.03 -7.03
CA LEU A 46 -9.41 6.24 -6.29
C LEU A 46 -9.69 5.94 -4.81
N ILE A 47 -10.49 4.91 -4.53
CA ILE A 47 -10.83 4.51 -3.16
C ILE A 47 -9.58 4.16 -2.36
N THR A 48 -8.57 3.55 -2.98
CA THR A 48 -7.33 3.16 -2.31
C THR A 48 -6.46 4.36 -1.95
N GLY A 49 -6.33 5.33 -2.85
CA GLY A 49 -5.49 6.50 -2.58
C GLY A 49 -5.95 7.33 -1.37
N ILE A 50 -7.25 7.30 -1.03
CA ILE A 50 -7.80 8.06 0.11
C ILE A 50 -7.29 7.54 1.47
N PRO A 51 -7.46 6.24 1.82
CA PRO A 51 -6.84 5.66 3.00
C PRO A 51 -5.32 5.77 3.05
N THR A 52 -4.62 5.69 1.91
CA THR A 52 -3.15 5.84 1.89
C THR A 52 -2.74 7.26 2.31
N VAL A 53 -3.42 8.30 1.81
CA VAL A 53 -3.23 9.68 2.32
C VAL A 53 -3.52 9.75 3.82
N TRP A 54 -4.63 9.15 4.27
CA TRP A 54 -5.02 9.19 5.69
C TRP A 54 -3.97 8.53 6.60
N LEU A 55 -3.52 7.32 6.25
CA LEU A 55 -2.51 6.59 7.01
C LEU A 55 -1.22 7.40 7.17
N HIS A 56 -0.74 8.00 6.08
CA HIS A 56 0.52 8.76 6.13
C HIS A 56 0.36 10.17 6.69
N SER A 57 -0.87 10.65 6.86
CA SER A 57 -1.16 11.89 7.60
C SER A 57 -1.32 11.67 9.10
N VAL A 58 -1.63 10.44 9.55
CA VAL A 58 -1.91 10.11 10.95
C VAL A 58 -1.17 8.81 11.32
N GLU A 59 0.08 8.97 11.78
CA GLU A 59 0.92 7.84 12.18
C GLU A 59 0.30 6.99 13.30
N GLY A 60 0.56 5.67 13.24
CA GLY A 60 0.19 4.72 14.30
C GLY A 60 -1.29 4.33 14.35
N ASN A 61 -2.15 4.89 13.50
CA ASN A 61 -3.56 4.54 13.47
C ASN A 61 -3.78 3.18 12.79
N ARG A 62 -4.14 2.17 13.59
CA ARG A 62 -4.40 0.79 13.12
C ARG A 62 -5.59 0.69 12.17
N VAL A 63 -6.61 1.52 12.37
CA VAL A 63 -7.79 1.56 11.47
C VAL A 63 -7.39 2.15 10.13
N ALA A 64 -6.57 3.21 10.12
CA ALA A 64 -6.02 3.76 8.88
C ALA A 64 -5.13 2.73 8.15
N SER A 65 -4.31 1.98 8.89
CA SER A 65 -3.48 0.90 8.32
C SER A 65 -4.33 -0.23 7.74
N PHE A 66 -5.42 -0.62 8.41
CA PHE A 66 -6.38 -1.56 7.86
C PHE A 66 -7.04 -1.03 6.59
N ALA A 67 -7.51 0.22 6.60
CA ALA A 67 -8.19 0.81 5.47
C ALA A 67 -7.26 0.91 4.25
N ASP A 68 -6.00 1.30 4.46
CA ASP A 68 -4.98 1.37 3.41
C ASP A 68 -4.68 -0.01 2.80
N VAL A 69 -4.25 -0.96 3.62
CA VAL A 69 -3.89 -2.30 3.11
C VAL A 69 -5.12 -3.03 2.57
N GLY A 70 -6.26 -2.93 3.26
CA GLY A 70 -7.51 -3.58 2.86
C GLY A 70 -8.07 -3.05 1.54
N THR A 71 -8.02 -1.74 1.30
CA THR A 71 -8.42 -1.17 0.00
C THR A 71 -7.44 -1.50 -1.11
N ASN A 72 -6.13 -1.60 -0.82
CA ASN A 72 -5.15 -2.12 -1.77
C ASN A 72 -5.44 -3.59 -2.16
N ILE A 73 -5.86 -4.44 -1.21
CA ILE A 73 -6.27 -5.83 -1.50
C ILE A 73 -7.51 -5.84 -2.40
N LEU A 74 -8.50 -5.00 -2.10
CA LEU A 74 -9.69 -4.84 -2.93
C LEU A 74 -9.33 -4.39 -4.36
N LEU A 75 -8.43 -3.41 -4.50
CA LEU A 75 -7.92 -2.94 -5.78
C LEU A 75 -7.22 -4.06 -6.56
N ALA A 76 -6.33 -4.81 -5.91
CA ALA A 76 -5.62 -5.90 -6.56
C ALA A 76 -6.61 -6.98 -7.05
N TRP A 77 -7.63 -7.31 -6.25
CA TRP A 77 -8.73 -8.19 -6.68
C TRP A 77 -9.53 -7.60 -7.84
N ALA A 78 -9.86 -6.30 -7.82
CA ALA A 78 -10.56 -5.62 -8.91
C ALA A 78 -9.78 -5.68 -10.23
N LEU A 79 -8.46 -5.53 -10.18
CA LEU A 79 -7.57 -5.70 -11.33
C LEU A 79 -7.58 -7.14 -11.85
N ILE A 80 -7.54 -8.14 -10.97
CA ILE A 80 -7.69 -9.56 -11.36
C ILE A 80 -9.02 -9.79 -12.08
N VAL A 81 -10.13 -9.25 -11.56
CA VAL A 81 -11.46 -9.33 -12.18
C VAL A 81 -11.49 -8.65 -13.55
N ALA A 82 -10.86 -7.49 -13.69
CA ALA A 82 -10.78 -6.72 -14.92
C ALA A 82 -9.97 -7.47 -16.00
N VAL A 83 -8.72 -7.78 -15.69
CA VAL A 83 -7.74 -8.38 -16.61
C VAL A 83 -8.12 -9.81 -17.00
N SER A 84 -8.62 -10.62 -16.06
CA SER A 84 -9.12 -11.96 -16.38
C SER A 84 -10.33 -11.93 -17.32
N GLY A 85 -11.12 -10.86 -17.28
CA GLY A 85 -12.23 -10.64 -18.19
C GLY A 85 -11.81 -10.31 -19.62
N ASP A 86 -10.58 -9.85 -19.82
CA ASP A 86 -10.03 -9.52 -21.14
C ASP A 86 -9.31 -10.72 -21.75
N PHE A 87 -8.55 -11.48 -20.95
CA PHE A 87 -7.61 -12.47 -21.49
C PHE A 87 -7.98 -13.93 -21.25
N LEU A 88 -8.89 -14.25 -20.33
CA LEU A 88 -9.25 -15.64 -20.03
C LEU A 88 -10.59 -16.04 -20.66
N SER A 89 -10.69 -17.32 -21.03
CA SER A 89 -11.98 -17.93 -21.36
C SER A 89 -12.91 -17.90 -20.14
N ARG A 90 -14.22 -17.95 -20.38
CA ARG A 90 -15.23 -17.94 -19.31
C ARG A 90 -14.94 -19.00 -18.24
N THR A 91 -14.62 -20.23 -18.63
CA THR A 91 -14.34 -21.34 -17.71
C THR A 91 -13.10 -21.09 -16.87
N SER A 92 -11.99 -20.68 -17.48
CA SER A 92 -10.74 -20.39 -16.75
C SER A 92 -10.90 -19.20 -15.81
N ARG A 93 -11.63 -18.17 -16.25
CA ARG A 93 -11.97 -17.03 -15.42
C ARG A 93 -12.77 -17.43 -14.18
N TRP A 94 -13.82 -18.24 -14.34
CA TRP A 94 -14.61 -18.70 -13.19
C TRP A 94 -13.78 -19.51 -12.19
N ARG A 95 -12.90 -20.40 -12.67
CA ARG A 95 -11.99 -21.18 -11.82
C ARG A 95 -11.03 -20.27 -11.05
N LEU A 96 -10.46 -19.27 -11.71
CA LEU A 96 -9.60 -18.29 -11.05
C LEU A 96 -10.37 -17.52 -9.99
N LEU A 97 -11.53 -16.96 -10.35
CA LEU A 97 -12.34 -16.14 -9.45
C LEU A 97 -12.89 -16.92 -8.25
N SER A 98 -13.22 -18.20 -8.42
CA SER A 98 -13.67 -19.05 -7.31
C SER A 98 -12.58 -19.34 -6.28
N VAL A 99 -11.31 -19.24 -6.66
CA VAL A 99 -10.17 -19.46 -5.76
C VAL A 99 -9.69 -18.13 -5.17
N ILE A 100 -9.47 -17.13 -6.03
CA ILE A 100 -8.84 -15.88 -5.62
C ILE A 100 -9.77 -15.00 -4.76
N THR A 101 -11.09 -15.07 -4.98
CA THR A 101 -12.05 -14.25 -4.22
C THR A 101 -12.12 -14.69 -2.76
N PRO A 102 -12.31 -15.99 -2.43
CA PRO A 102 -12.22 -16.45 -1.03
C PRO A 102 -10.89 -16.14 -0.36
N ILE A 103 -9.76 -16.28 -1.09
CA ILE A 103 -8.43 -15.95 -0.54
C ILE A 103 -8.32 -14.47 -0.17
N ASN A 104 -8.79 -13.57 -1.04
CA ASN A 104 -8.79 -12.13 -0.76
C ASN A 104 -9.72 -11.77 0.41
N LEU A 105 -10.90 -12.40 0.49
CA LEU A 105 -11.82 -12.22 1.62
C LEU A 105 -11.21 -12.71 2.93
N ALA A 106 -10.51 -13.86 2.92
CA ALA A 106 -9.77 -14.36 4.07
C ALA A 106 -8.64 -13.41 4.47
N GLY A 107 -7.92 -12.83 3.50
CA GLY A 107 -6.90 -11.80 3.75
C GLY A 107 -7.48 -10.55 4.41
N ILE A 108 -8.62 -10.04 3.93
CA ILE A 108 -9.32 -8.91 4.57
C ILE A 108 -9.78 -9.30 5.99
N GLY A 109 -10.35 -10.49 6.18
CA GLY A 109 -10.75 -11.00 7.49
C GLY A 109 -9.58 -11.09 8.47
N TRP A 110 -8.41 -11.52 7.99
CA TRP A 110 -7.17 -11.51 8.77
C TRP A 110 -6.79 -10.10 9.18
N LEU A 111 -6.84 -9.13 8.26
CA LEU A 111 -6.51 -7.73 8.58
C LEU A 111 -7.50 -7.12 9.58
N ILE A 112 -8.79 -7.47 9.52
CA ILE A 112 -9.77 -7.06 10.52
C ILE A 112 -9.37 -7.60 11.90
N TRP A 113 -8.98 -8.87 11.98
CA TRP A 113 -8.48 -9.46 13.22
C TRP A 113 -7.22 -8.74 13.74
N GLU A 114 -6.30 -8.33 12.87
CA GLU A 114 -5.09 -7.58 13.25
C GLU A 114 -5.38 -6.19 13.85
N ILE A 115 -6.55 -5.59 13.59
CA ILE A 115 -6.96 -4.35 14.26
C ILE A 115 -7.05 -4.57 15.78
N PHE A 116 -7.60 -5.73 16.18
CA PHE A 116 -7.87 -6.08 17.57
C PHE A 116 -6.73 -6.86 18.24
N ALA A 117 -5.80 -7.42 17.47
CA ALA A 117 -4.67 -8.17 18.00
C ALA A 117 -3.72 -7.27 18.82
N PRO A 118 -3.17 -7.71 19.96
CA PRO A 118 -2.27 -6.87 20.78
C PRO A 118 -1.04 -6.38 20.01
N GLU A 119 -0.46 -7.26 19.19
CA GLU A 119 0.77 -7.02 18.43
C GLU A 119 0.61 -7.50 16.98
N LYS A 120 1.12 -6.72 16.02
CA LYS A 120 1.25 -7.17 14.63
C LYS A 120 2.48 -8.06 14.52
N ARG A 121 2.29 -9.29 14.06
CA ARG A 121 3.39 -10.24 13.85
C ARG A 121 3.77 -10.30 12.37
N PRO A 122 5.07 -10.19 12.03
CA PRO A 122 5.50 -10.40 10.66
C PRO A 122 5.20 -11.84 10.24
N LEU A 123 4.74 -12.02 9.01
CA LEU A 123 4.47 -13.34 8.44
C LEU A 123 5.74 -13.93 7.82
N ILE A 124 6.57 -13.09 7.22
CA ILE A 124 7.86 -13.47 6.63
C ILE A 124 8.93 -12.55 7.21
N THR A 125 10.02 -13.12 7.71
CA THR A 125 11.17 -12.38 8.24
C THR A 125 12.43 -12.74 7.48
N PHE A 126 13.23 -11.72 7.12
CA PHE A 126 14.53 -11.87 6.46
C PHE A 126 15.67 -11.46 7.40
N GLY A 127 15.55 -11.82 8.68
CA GLY A 127 16.49 -11.39 9.72
C GLY A 127 16.57 -9.86 9.80
N SER A 128 17.77 -9.30 9.64
CA SER A 128 18.02 -7.85 9.68
C SER A 128 17.65 -7.09 8.40
N PHE A 129 17.29 -7.78 7.32
CA PHE A 129 17.04 -7.17 6.00
C PHE A 129 15.59 -6.73 5.80
N GLY A 130 14.70 -7.02 6.74
CA GLY A 130 13.30 -6.61 6.70
C GLY A 130 12.33 -7.74 7.02
N GLN A 131 11.05 -7.38 7.04
CA GLN A 131 9.95 -8.27 7.35
C GLN A 131 8.72 -7.88 6.53
N PHE A 132 7.89 -8.86 6.20
CA PHE A 132 6.59 -8.62 5.57
C PHE A 132 5.47 -9.04 6.50
N PHE A 133 4.50 -8.16 6.67
CA PHE A 133 3.25 -8.45 7.38
C PHE A 133 2.28 -9.20 6.48
N ALA A 134 1.27 -9.84 7.07
CA ALA A 134 0.31 -10.64 6.32
C ALA A 134 -0.29 -9.88 5.14
N GLY A 135 -0.75 -8.64 5.38
CA GLY A 135 -1.29 -7.76 4.36
C GLY A 135 -0.37 -7.53 3.15
N GLU A 136 0.92 -7.26 3.40
CA GLU A 136 1.91 -7.04 2.35
C GLU A 136 2.13 -8.31 1.53
N VAL A 137 2.17 -9.48 2.19
CA VAL A 137 2.28 -10.77 1.49
C VAL A 137 1.07 -11.02 0.58
N PHE A 138 -0.14 -10.73 1.05
CA PHE A 138 -1.36 -10.83 0.22
C PHE A 138 -1.30 -9.88 -0.99
N LEU A 139 -0.82 -8.64 -0.80
CA LEU A 139 -0.67 -7.68 -1.88
C LEU A 139 0.35 -8.13 -2.93
N ILE A 140 1.52 -8.58 -2.49
CA ILE A 140 2.58 -9.10 -3.37
C ILE A 140 2.06 -10.29 -4.18
N ALA A 141 1.38 -11.24 -3.53
CA ALA A 141 0.81 -12.40 -4.20
C ALA A 141 -0.24 -12.00 -5.26
N ASN A 142 -1.17 -11.10 -4.93
CA ASN A 142 -2.16 -10.63 -5.90
C ASN A 142 -1.51 -9.84 -7.06
N ALA A 143 -0.50 -9.01 -6.78
CA ALA A 143 0.23 -8.27 -7.81
C ALA A 143 0.87 -9.22 -8.83
N TRP A 144 1.48 -10.32 -8.37
CA TRP A 144 2.01 -11.37 -9.25
C TRP A 144 0.92 -12.02 -10.08
N VAL A 145 -0.25 -12.31 -9.52
CA VAL A 145 -1.39 -12.87 -10.30
C VAL A 145 -1.79 -11.90 -11.43
N VAL A 146 -1.91 -10.60 -11.14
CA VAL A 146 -2.23 -9.59 -12.16
C VAL A 146 -1.17 -9.56 -13.28
N VAL A 147 0.11 -9.53 -12.91
CA VAL A 147 1.24 -9.56 -13.86
C VAL A 147 1.18 -10.81 -14.73
N ILE A 148 0.98 -11.99 -14.13
CA ILE A 148 0.89 -13.26 -14.87
C ILE A 148 -0.27 -13.22 -15.87
N LEU A 149 -1.44 -12.69 -15.49
CA LEU A 149 -2.58 -12.58 -16.40
C LEU A 149 -2.28 -11.67 -17.59
N PHE A 150 -1.62 -10.54 -17.36
CA PHE A 150 -1.18 -9.68 -18.45
C PHE A 150 -0.14 -10.36 -19.36
N LEU A 151 0.80 -11.12 -18.79
CA LEU A 151 1.80 -11.87 -19.56
C LEU A 151 1.17 -12.99 -20.40
N ILE A 152 0.15 -13.68 -19.89
CA ILE A 152 -0.66 -14.64 -20.64
C ILE A 152 -1.36 -13.93 -21.81
N GLY A 153 -1.94 -12.76 -21.55
CA GLY A 153 -2.64 -11.92 -22.52
C GLY A 153 -1.74 -11.17 -23.51
N ARG A 154 -0.41 -11.21 -23.37
CA ARG A 154 0.53 -10.32 -24.08
C ARG A 154 0.36 -10.22 -25.59
N ARG A 155 -0.12 -11.29 -26.24
CA ARG A 155 -0.34 -11.34 -27.69
C ARG A 155 -1.53 -10.48 -28.14
N GLN A 156 -2.51 -10.27 -27.25
CA GLN A 156 -3.70 -9.46 -27.49
C GLN A 156 -3.46 -7.97 -27.21
N ILE A 157 -2.33 -7.62 -26.58
CA ILE A 157 -1.96 -6.25 -26.27
C ILE A 157 -1.32 -5.60 -27.52
N PRO A 158 -1.77 -4.38 -27.92
CA PRO A 158 -1.18 -3.64 -29.03
C PRO A 158 0.33 -3.47 -28.86
N THR A 159 1.10 -3.67 -29.94
CA THR A 159 2.57 -3.57 -29.92
C THR A 159 3.10 -2.28 -29.25
N PRO A 160 2.51 -1.08 -29.49
CA PRO A 160 2.96 0.15 -28.83
C PRO A 160 2.81 0.16 -27.30
N ALA A 161 1.90 -0.64 -26.74
CA ALA A 161 1.63 -0.71 -25.30
C ALA A 161 2.46 -1.81 -24.60
N ARG A 162 3.14 -2.69 -25.35
CA ARG A 162 3.94 -3.78 -24.77
C ARG A 162 5.13 -3.31 -23.91
N PRO A 163 5.79 -2.18 -24.16
CA PRO A 163 6.83 -1.70 -23.23
C PRO A 163 6.27 -1.45 -21.83
N ALA A 164 5.07 -0.89 -21.71
CA ALA A 164 4.42 -0.64 -20.41
C ALA A 164 4.13 -1.95 -19.64
N LEU A 165 3.86 -3.05 -20.35
CA LEU A 165 3.70 -4.37 -19.75
C LEU A 165 4.95 -4.81 -18.98
N TRP A 166 6.16 -4.50 -19.49
CA TRP A 166 7.42 -4.90 -18.85
C TRP A 166 7.83 -3.98 -17.71
N VAL A 167 7.33 -2.75 -17.68
CA VAL A 167 7.54 -1.83 -16.56
C VAL A 167 6.89 -2.38 -15.28
N LEU A 168 5.72 -3.02 -15.37
CA LEU A 168 5.03 -3.58 -14.21
C LEU A 168 5.84 -4.62 -13.41
N PRO A 169 6.32 -5.73 -14.01
CA PRO A 169 7.15 -6.70 -13.29
C PRO A 169 8.51 -6.11 -12.90
N ALA A 170 9.06 -5.17 -13.67
CA ALA A 170 10.32 -4.50 -13.32
C ALA A 170 10.16 -3.68 -12.03
N LEU A 171 9.13 -2.83 -11.95
CA LEU A 171 8.84 -2.04 -10.74
C LEU A 171 8.52 -2.93 -9.55
N LEU A 172 7.73 -4.00 -9.75
CA LEU A 172 7.45 -4.97 -8.68
C LEU A 172 8.74 -5.62 -8.17
N SER A 173 9.65 -6.00 -9.07
CA SER A 173 10.93 -6.63 -8.71
C SER A 173 11.87 -5.66 -7.99
N VAL A 174 11.90 -4.39 -8.40
CA VAL A 174 12.68 -3.34 -7.71
C VAL A 174 12.13 -3.09 -6.32
N GLY A 175 10.80 -3.02 -6.15
CA GLY A 175 10.16 -2.81 -4.86
C GLY A 175 10.31 -3.97 -3.87
N LEU A 176 10.60 -5.19 -4.36
CA LEU A 176 10.82 -6.37 -3.52
C LEU A 176 12.27 -6.51 -3.02
N GLN A 177 13.19 -5.65 -3.48
CA GLN A 177 14.58 -5.73 -3.03
C GLN A 177 14.67 -5.36 -1.54
N PRO A 178 15.31 -6.18 -0.70
CA PRO A 178 15.55 -5.81 0.69
C PRO A 178 16.42 -4.56 0.71
N THR A 179 15.92 -3.48 1.30
CA THR A 179 16.75 -2.31 1.57
C THR A 179 17.70 -2.65 2.72
N ALA A 180 18.97 -2.28 2.58
CA ALA A 180 19.97 -2.51 3.61
C ALA A 180 19.47 -1.93 4.96
N PRO A 181 19.82 -2.56 6.10
CA PRO A 181 19.43 -2.04 7.41
C PRO A 181 19.87 -0.57 7.53
N ALA A 182 18.96 0.28 7.99
CA ALA A 182 19.31 1.62 8.40
C ALA A 182 20.43 1.52 9.46
N ASP A 183 21.54 2.20 9.21
CA ASP A 183 22.76 2.08 9.99
C ASP A 183 22.46 2.37 11.48
N PRO A 184 22.85 1.51 12.45
CA PRO A 184 22.60 1.71 13.87
C PRO A 184 23.22 3.00 14.46
N LEU A 185 24.04 3.70 13.68
CA LEU A 185 24.69 4.95 14.06
C LEU A 185 23.72 6.14 14.23
N ASP A 186 22.48 6.06 13.75
CA ASP A 186 21.49 7.15 13.88
C ASP A 186 20.92 7.33 15.31
N ASP A 187 21.20 6.41 16.24
CA ASP A 187 20.79 6.54 17.65
C ASP A 187 21.85 7.28 18.50
N ARG A 188 23.10 7.40 18.03
CA ARG A 188 24.18 8.12 18.74
C ARG A 188 24.19 9.63 18.47
N THR A 189 23.55 10.08 17.41
CA THR A 189 23.43 11.50 17.01
C THR A 189 22.16 12.16 17.55
N ARG A 190 21.28 11.43 18.25
CA ARG A 190 20.15 12.04 18.95
C ARG A 190 20.70 12.98 20.03
N PRO A 191 20.50 14.31 19.93
CA PRO A 191 20.80 15.17 21.05
C PRO A 191 19.88 14.71 22.18
N ALA A 192 20.49 14.24 23.27
CA ALA A 192 19.76 13.86 24.47
C ALA A 192 18.81 15.03 24.80
N LEU A 193 17.51 14.82 24.62
CA LEU A 193 16.49 15.76 25.05
C LEU A 193 16.69 15.90 26.55
N ARG A 194 17.39 16.98 26.95
CA ARG A 194 17.56 17.31 28.36
C ARG A 194 16.15 17.43 28.94
N PRO A 195 15.85 16.74 30.04
CA PRO A 195 14.55 16.88 30.67
C PRO A 195 14.32 18.36 30.99
N LEU A 196 13.17 18.86 30.51
CA LEU A 196 12.71 20.25 30.62
C LEU A 196 12.61 20.75 32.08
N SER A 197 12.76 19.85 33.05
CA SER A 197 12.89 20.15 34.48
C SER A 197 14.14 20.96 34.84
N THR A 198 15.16 21.03 33.97
CA THR A 198 16.37 21.83 34.23
C THR A 198 16.27 23.29 33.76
N LEU A 199 15.25 23.66 32.98
CA LEU A 199 15.09 25.05 32.48
C LEU A 199 14.19 25.94 33.36
N PHE A 200 13.43 25.36 34.31
CA PHE A 200 12.52 26.10 35.18
C PHE A 200 12.83 26.00 36.69
N GLY A 201 14.03 25.54 37.04
CA GLY A 201 14.52 25.50 38.43
C GLY A 201 15.07 26.83 38.95
N GLY A 202 14.43 27.96 38.62
CA GLY A 202 14.75 29.27 39.18
C GLY A 202 14.10 29.43 40.56
N GLY A 203 14.79 29.00 41.61
CA GLY A 203 14.31 29.10 42.99
C GLY A 203 14.05 30.54 43.42
N LEU A 204 12.79 30.87 43.69
CA LEU A 204 12.40 32.02 44.50
C LEU A 204 12.86 31.78 45.95
N ARG A 205 13.94 32.46 46.37
CA ARG A 205 14.30 32.55 47.79
C ARG A 205 13.34 33.53 48.48
N PRO A 206 12.70 33.15 49.59
CA PRO A 206 11.93 34.10 50.40
C PRO A 206 12.88 35.08 51.12
N PRO A 207 12.45 36.33 51.34
CA PRO A 207 13.25 37.34 52.02
C PRO A 207 13.42 36.99 53.51
N ALA A 208 14.64 37.16 54.01
CA ALA A 208 14.96 37.02 55.42
C ALA A 208 14.25 38.11 56.23
N ALA A 209 13.45 37.70 57.21
CA ALA A 209 12.89 38.60 58.22
C ALA A 209 14.01 39.15 59.11
N ARG A 210 13.97 40.45 59.38
CA ARG A 210 14.68 41.10 60.49
C ARG A 210 13.66 41.47 61.56
#